data_AF-A0A7J6AN61-F1
#
_entry.id   AF-A0A7J6AN61-F1
#
_cell.length_a   1.000
_cell.length_b   1.000
_cell.length_c   1.000
_cell.angle_alpha   90.00
_cell.angle_beta   90.00
_cell.angle_gamma   90.00
#
_symmetry.space_group_name_H-M   'P 1'
#
loop_
_entity.id
_entity.type
_entity.pdbx_description
1 polymer ?
#
loop_
_entity_poly.entity_id
_entity_poly.type
_entity_poly.pdbx_seq_one_letter_code
_entity_poly.pdbx_strand_id
1 'polypeptide(L)'
;MDTSSCINAIRRFFAFRGPAKQLRSDCGINFIGACKELGMDNTIQRYLSEQGCIWEFNPPHDSYMGGSWEHMVSITMRILDAMLLKQNIRLTHEVLCTLMAELVCKRTKQTRQAELKTKFIEAMSFHHSMSLQNEQ
;
A
#
# COMPACT_ATOMS: atom_id res chain seq x y z
N MET A 1 -11.49 -15.05 -7.22
CA MET A 1 -11.43 -13.59 -7.43
C MET A 1 -11.60 -13.36 -8.92
N ASP A 2 -12.61 -12.61 -9.33
CA ASP A 2 -12.87 -12.30 -10.74
C ASP A 2 -12.29 -10.91 -11.12
N THR A 3 -12.24 -10.61 -12.41
CA THR A 3 -11.67 -9.35 -12.94
C THR A 3 -12.31 -8.11 -12.33
N SER A 4 -13.64 -8.13 -12.14
CA SER A 4 -14.38 -6.97 -11.63
C SER A 4 -14.05 -6.68 -10.16
N SER A 5 -13.91 -7.72 -9.35
CA SER A 5 -13.48 -7.61 -7.95
C SER A 5 -12.05 -7.06 -7.84
N CYS A 6 -11.15 -7.48 -8.75
CA CYS A 6 -9.78 -6.95 -8.81
C CYS A 6 -9.75 -5.46 -9.14
N ILE A 7 -10.45 -5.05 -10.20
CA ILE A 7 -10.55 -3.65 -10.59
C ILE A 7 -11.16 -2.81 -9.45
N ASN A 8 -12.20 -3.32 -8.79
CA ASN A 8 -12.80 -2.63 -7.65
C ASN A 8 -11.84 -2.51 -6.46
N ALA A 9 -10.98 -3.49 -6.21
CA ALA A 9 -9.93 -3.39 -5.20
C ALA A 9 -8.90 -2.30 -5.57
N ILE A 10 -8.44 -2.25 -6.82
CA ILE A 10 -7.52 -1.21 -7.31
C ILE A 10 -8.18 0.18 -7.23
N ARG A 11 -9.46 0.30 -7.58
CA ARG A 11 -10.22 1.55 -7.45
C ARG A 11 -10.26 2.05 -6.02
N ARG A 12 -10.53 1.17 -5.04
CA ARG A 12 -10.49 1.52 -3.61
C ARG A 12 -9.09 1.95 -3.18
N PHE A 13 -8.06 1.27 -3.68
CA PHE A 13 -6.67 1.64 -3.41
C PHE A 13 -6.32 3.04 -3.94
N PHE A 14 -6.67 3.37 -5.18
CA PHE A 14 -6.45 4.70 -5.75
C PHE A 14 -7.30 5.78 -5.08
N ALA A 15 -8.55 5.48 -4.71
CA ALA A 15 -9.39 6.41 -3.97
C ALA A 15 -8.78 6.77 -2.61
N PHE A 16 -8.10 5.81 -1.97
CA PHE A 16 -7.48 6.02 -0.66
C PHE A 16 -6.11 6.73 -0.76
N ARG A 17 -5.23 6.27 -1.64
CA ARG A 17 -3.82 6.71 -1.70
C ARG A 17 -3.55 7.80 -2.74
N GLY A 18 -4.49 7.99 -3.67
CA GLY A 18 -4.26 8.69 -4.93
C GLY A 18 -3.71 7.76 -6.02
N PRO A 19 -3.70 8.21 -7.28
CA PRO A 19 -3.24 7.42 -8.41
C PRO A 19 -1.79 6.96 -8.23
N ALA A 20 -1.50 5.71 -8.58
CA ALA A 20 -0.15 5.18 -8.62
C ALA A 20 0.41 5.26 -10.04
N LYS A 21 1.71 5.53 -10.18
CA LYS A 21 2.41 5.43 -11.48
C LYS A 21 2.76 3.98 -11.84
N GLN A 22 2.98 3.14 -10.83
CA GLN A 22 3.43 1.77 -11.00
C GLN A 22 2.87 0.89 -9.87
N LEU A 23 2.44 -0.31 -10.25
CA LEU A 23 2.11 -1.43 -9.37
C LEU A 23 3.09 -2.56 -9.65
N ARG A 24 3.51 -3.26 -8.59
CA ARG A 24 4.31 -4.48 -8.71
C ARG A 24 3.62 -5.65 -8.05
N SER A 25 3.72 -6.81 -8.70
CA SER A 25 3.27 -8.10 -8.16
C SER A 25 4.41 -9.10 -8.20
N ASP A 26 4.38 -10.05 -7.27
CA ASP A 26 5.28 -11.18 -7.29
C ASP A 26 4.97 -12.11 -8.48
N CYS A 27 5.99 -12.80 -8.98
CA CYS A 27 5.83 -13.82 -10.01
C CYS A 27 5.26 -15.13 -9.44
N GLY A 28 4.22 -15.05 -8.62
CA GLY A 28 3.50 -16.23 -8.13
C GLY A 28 2.99 -17.01 -9.34
N ILE A 29 3.66 -18.12 -9.66
CA ILE A 29 3.43 -18.90 -10.88
C ILE A 29 1.95 -19.31 -10.99
N ASN A 30 1.32 -19.57 -9.84
CA ASN A 30 -0.10 -19.90 -9.72
C ASN A 30 -1.03 -18.71 -10.00
N PHE A 31 -0.65 -17.49 -9.61
CA PHE A 31 -1.46 -16.29 -9.81
C PHE A 31 -1.38 -15.81 -11.27
N ILE A 32 -0.18 -15.81 -11.86
CA ILE A 32 0.01 -15.48 -13.28
C ILE A 32 -0.72 -16.49 -14.17
N GLY A 33 -0.61 -17.80 -13.87
CA GLY A 33 -1.31 -18.85 -14.59
C GLY A 33 -2.83 -18.66 -14.56
N ALA A 34 -3.41 -18.45 -13.37
CA ALA A 34 -4.84 -18.25 -13.21
C ALA A 34 -5.35 -16.96 -13.88
N CYS A 35 -4.61 -15.84 -13.77
CA CYS A 35 -4.99 -14.58 -14.42
C CYS A 35 -4.94 -14.67 -15.94
N LYS A 36 -3.98 -15.43 -16.49
CA LYS A 36 -3.83 -15.65 -17.93
C LYS A 36 -4.93 -16.57 -18.47
N GLU A 37 -5.22 -17.67 -17.79
CA GLU A 37 -6.29 -18.60 -18.19
C GLU A 37 -7.67 -17.94 -18.18
N LEU A 38 -7.92 -17.05 -17.22
CA LEU A 38 -9.18 -16.33 -17.08
C LEU A 38 -9.24 -15.03 -17.91
N GLY A 39 -8.20 -14.69 -18.68
CA GLY A 39 -8.12 -13.46 -19.48
C GLY A 39 -8.21 -12.17 -18.64
N MET A 40 -7.96 -12.26 -17.33
CA MET A 40 -8.10 -11.15 -16.40
C MET A 40 -7.05 -10.06 -16.67
N ASP A 41 -5.85 -10.49 -17.08
CA ASP A 41 -4.67 -9.66 -17.24
C ASP A 41 -4.92 -8.50 -18.23
N ASN A 42 -5.43 -8.80 -19.42
CA ASN A 42 -5.70 -7.80 -20.47
C ASN A 42 -6.67 -6.69 -20.02
N THR A 43 -7.71 -7.07 -19.27
CA THR A 43 -8.74 -6.11 -18.83
C THR A 43 -8.22 -5.21 -17.71
N ILE A 44 -7.47 -5.80 -16.77
CA ILE A 44 -6.82 -5.06 -15.68
C ILE A 44 -5.75 -4.12 -16.25
N GLN A 45 -4.92 -4.59 -17.18
CA GLN A 45 -3.88 -3.79 -17.80
C GLN A 45 -4.44 -2.62 -18.61
N ARG A 46 -5.55 -2.82 -19.33
CA ARG A 46 -6.26 -1.72 -20.01
C ARG A 46 -6.74 -0.67 -19.00
N TYR A 47 -7.43 -1.10 -17.94
CA TYR A 47 -7.89 -0.18 -16.89
C TYR A 47 -6.71 0.61 -16.27
N LEU A 48 -5.60 -0.06 -15.96
CA LEU A 48 -4.43 0.60 -15.38
C LEU A 48 -3.77 1.59 -16.34
N SER A 49 -3.68 1.25 -17.63
CA SER A 49 -3.18 2.14 -18.67
C SER A 49 -4.01 3.43 -18.79
N GLU A 50 -5.34 3.32 -18.74
CA GLU A 50 -6.25 4.48 -18.71
C GLU A 50 -6.05 5.37 -17.48
N GLN A 51 -5.58 4.80 -16.37
CA GLN A 51 -5.23 5.55 -15.15
C GLN A 51 -3.77 6.03 -15.14
N GLY A 52 -3.01 5.83 -16.22
CA GLY A 52 -1.59 6.18 -16.30
C GLY A 52 -0.69 5.35 -15.36
N CYS A 53 -1.12 4.13 -15.04
CA CYS A 53 -0.43 3.21 -14.14
C CYS A 53 0.12 2.00 -14.90
N ILE A 54 1.39 1.68 -14.67
CA ILE A 54 2.02 0.48 -15.23
C ILE A 54 1.92 -0.66 -14.21
N TRP A 55 1.66 -1.88 -14.66
CA TRP A 55 1.71 -3.08 -13.80
C TRP A 55 2.85 -3.98 -14.26
N GLU A 56 3.76 -4.30 -13.36
CA GLU A 56 4.93 -5.11 -13.65
C GLU A 56 5.04 -6.28 -12.66
N PHE A 57 5.52 -7.41 -13.15
CA PHE A 57 5.89 -8.53 -12.31
C PHE A 57 7.37 -8.47 -11.96
N ASN A 58 7.72 -8.85 -10.72
CA ASN A 58 9.11 -8.96 -10.31
C ASN A 58 9.84 -10.00 -11.18
N PRO A 59 11.13 -9.82 -11.50
CA PRO A 59 11.92 -10.83 -12.17
C PRO A 59 11.89 -12.17 -11.41
N PRO A 60 11.93 -13.32 -12.10
CA PRO A 60 12.03 -14.60 -11.43
C PRO A 60 13.29 -14.61 -10.53
N HIS A 61 13.11 -15.01 -9.28
CA HIS A 61 14.13 -15.07 -8.21
C HIS A 61 14.49 -13.78 -7.46
N ASP A 62 13.82 -12.65 -7.70
CA ASP A 62 13.98 -11.45 -6.85
C ASP A 62 13.07 -11.52 -5.59
N SER A 63 13.43 -12.41 -4.66
CA SER A 63 12.71 -12.61 -3.40
C SER A 63 12.90 -11.46 -2.40
N TYR A 64 13.92 -10.62 -2.59
CA TYR A 64 14.21 -9.51 -1.68
C TYR A 64 13.09 -8.46 -1.66
N MET A 65 12.44 -8.26 -2.81
CA MET A 65 11.34 -7.30 -2.96
C MET A 65 10.02 -7.74 -2.27
N GLY A 66 9.88 -9.02 -1.92
CA GLY A 66 8.69 -9.56 -1.25
C GLY A 66 8.63 -9.25 0.25
N GLY A 67 9.79 -9.14 0.92
CA GLY A 67 9.85 -9.06 2.38
C GLY A 67 9.16 -7.82 2.98
N SER A 68 9.22 -6.68 2.30
CA SER A 68 8.50 -5.47 2.74
C SER A 68 6.98 -5.66 2.68
N TRP A 69 6.48 -6.34 1.64
CA TRP A 69 5.06 -6.67 1.52
C TRP A 69 4.61 -7.66 2.59
N GLU A 70 5.35 -8.76 2.77
CA GLU A 70 5.06 -9.75 3.82
C GLU A 70 5.06 -9.13 5.22
N HIS A 71 6.03 -8.25 5.49
CA HIS A 71 6.09 -7.52 6.74
C HIS A 71 4.86 -6.60 6.93
N MET A 72 4.42 -5.92 5.87
CA MET A 72 3.20 -5.10 5.92
C MET A 72 1.93 -5.94 6.15
N VAL A 73 1.83 -7.11 5.53
CA VAL A 73 0.72 -8.05 5.78
C VAL A 73 0.75 -8.51 7.23
N SER A 74 1.91 -8.90 7.75
CA SER A 74 2.09 -9.33 9.13
C SER A 74 1.70 -8.25 10.14
N ILE A 75 2.14 -6.99 9.95
CA ILE A 75 1.74 -5.87 10.82
C ILE A 75 0.22 -5.67 10.76
N THR A 76 -0.36 -5.73 9.56
CA THR A 76 -1.81 -5.53 9.38
C THR A 76 -2.60 -6.59 10.15
N MET A 77 -2.21 -7.86 10.03
CA MET A 77 -2.83 -8.97 10.77
C MET A 77 -2.71 -8.77 12.28
N ARG A 78 -1.52 -8.41 12.79
CA ARG A 78 -1.31 -8.17 14.22
C ARG A 78 -2.18 -7.04 14.78
N ILE A 79 -2.38 -5.97 14.01
CA ILE A 79 -3.26 -4.86 14.42
C ILE A 79 -4.71 -5.33 14.44
N LEU A 80 -5.16 -6.06 13.42
CA LEU A 80 -6.52 -6.61 13.37
C LEU A 80 -6.77 -7.57 14.54
N ASP A 81 -5.86 -8.49 14.80
CA ASP A 81 -5.95 -9.42 15.93
C ASP A 81 -6.06 -8.66 17.26
N ALA A 82 -5.23 -7.63 17.46
CA ALA A 82 -5.30 -6.81 18.66
C ALA A 82 -6.63 -6.03 18.78
N MET A 83 -7.22 -5.58 17.68
CA MET A 83 -8.53 -4.92 17.67
C MET A 83 -9.66 -5.90 18.00
N LEU A 84 -9.61 -7.10 17.42
CA LEU A 84 -10.63 -8.14 17.61
C LEU A 84 -10.58 -8.72 19.03
N LEU A 85 -9.39 -9.01 19.55
CA LEU A 85 -9.19 -9.53 20.91
C LEU A 85 -9.63 -8.53 21.99
N LYS A 86 -9.49 -7.23 21.75
CA LYS A 86 -9.88 -6.19 22.72
C LYS A 86 -11.38 -5.97 22.83
N GLN A 87 -12.16 -6.27 21.78
CA GLN A 87 -13.55 -5.83 21.70
C GLN A 87 -14.57 -6.98 21.74
N ASN A 88 -14.14 -8.25 21.84
CA ASN A 88 -15.01 -9.44 21.83
C ASN A 88 -16.16 -9.34 20.80
N ILE A 89 -15.81 -8.85 19.60
CA ILE A 89 -16.79 -8.52 18.57
C ILE A 89 -17.08 -9.75 17.73
N ARG A 90 -18.36 -9.97 17.43
CA ARG A 90 -18.73 -10.87 16.35
C ARG A 90 -18.32 -10.25 15.01
N LEU A 91 -17.42 -10.91 14.29
CA LEU A 91 -16.94 -10.43 12.99
C LEU A 91 -18.06 -10.53 11.94
N THR A 92 -18.72 -9.41 11.66
CA THR A 92 -19.62 -9.26 10.50
C THR A 92 -18.89 -8.56 9.35
N HIS A 93 -19.45 -8.61 8.14
CA HIS A 93 -18.90 -7.91 6.98
C HIS A 93 -18.75 -6.39 7.23
N GLU A 94 -19.75 -5.77 7.85
CA GLU A 94 -19.75 -4.35 8.19
C GLU A 94 -18.63 -3.98 9.18
N VAL A 95 -18.48 -4.79 10.23
CA VAL A 95 -17.41 -4.62 11.23
C VAL A 95 -16.05 -4.79 10.57
N LEU A 96 -15.86 -5.82 9.74
CA LEU A 96 -14.60 -6.04 9.02
C LEU A 96 -14.25 -4.86 8.11
N CYS A 97 -15.20 -4.35 7.32
CA CYS A 97 -14.98 -3.19 6.47
C CYS A 97 -14.57 -1.95 7.29
N THR A 98 -15.22 -1.73 8.44
CA THR A 98 -14.91 -0.62 9.34
C THR A 98 -13.50 -0.74 9.92
N LEU A 99 -13.13 -1.92 10.44
CA LEU A 99 -11.80 -2.19 10.99
C LEU A 99 -10.69 -2.00 9.95
N MET A 100 -10.91 -2.47 8.72
CA MET A 100 -9.97 -2.30 7.61
C MET A 100 -9.78 -0.81 7.26
N ALA A 101 -10.87 -0.03 7.22
CA ALA A 101 -10.79 1.41 6.98
C ALA A 101 -10.04 2.14 8.10
N GLU A 102 -10.29 1.79 9.37
CA GLU A 102 -9.58 2.36 10.51
C GLU A 102 -8.07 2.09 10.47
N LEU A 103 -7.68 0.84 10.20
CA LEU A 103 -6.28 0.44 10.13
C LEU A 103 -5.53 1.25 9.07
N VAL A 104 -6.15 1.38 7.90
CA VAL A 104 -5.62 2.10 6.75
C VAL A 104 -5.49 3.60 7.06
N CYS A 105 -6.46 4.21 7.75
CA CYS A 105 -6.40 5.59 8.25
C CYS A 105 -5.36 5.82 9.35
N LYS A 106 -5.21 4.89 10.30
CA LYS A 106 -4.21 5.00 11.39
C LYS A 106 -2.79 4.98 10.84
N ARG A 107 -2.55 4.17 9.80
CA ARG A 107 -1.26 4.09 9.12
C ARG A 107 -0.88 5.40 8.42
N THR A 108 -1.78 6.00 7.66
CA THR A 108 -1.47 7.26 6.94
C THR A 108 -1.14 8.41 7.87
N LYS A 109 -1.82 8.50 9.03
CA LYS A 109 -1.47 9.48 10.07
C LYS A 109 -0.06 9.28 10.61
N GLN A 110 0.34 8.03 10.87
CA GLN A 110 1.68 7.72 11.37
C GLN A 110 2.78 8.04 10.33
N THR A 111 2.57 7.68 9.07
CA THR A 111 3.52 8.00 7.98
C THR A 111 3.64 9.51 7.76
N ARG A 112 2.52 10.24 7.75
CA ARG A 112 2.52 11.70 7.56
C ARG A 112 3.16 12.45 8.74
N GLN A 113 3.00 11.96 9.97
CA GLN A 113 3.72 12.51 11.12
C GLN A 113 5.23 12.23 11.07
N ALA A 114 5.64 11.05 10.58
CA ALA A 114 7.06 10.74 10.39
C ALA A 114 7.69 11.66 9.33
N GLU A 115 7.03 11.88 8.19
CA GLU A 115 7.50 12.80 7.15
C GLU A 115 7.59 14.26 7.62
N LEU A 116 6.61 14.73 8.41
CA LEU A 116 6.64 16.08 8.98
C LEU A 116 7.79 16.25 9.99
N LYS A 117 8.08 15.22 10.81
CA LYS A 117 9.22 15.24 11.72
C LYS A 117 10.55 15.31 10.95
N THR A 118 10.71 14.53 9.88
CA THR A 118 11.91 14.58 9.03
C THR A 118 12.09 15.97 8.40
N LYS A 119 11.02 16.51 7.79
CA LYS A 119 11.06 17.86 7.19
C LYS A 119 11.34 18.96 8.21
N PHE A 120 10.84 18.83 9.43
CA PHE A 120 11.11 19.78 10.51
C PHE A 120 12.59 19.73 10.93
N ILE A 121 13.17 18.54 11.04
CA ILE A 121 14.61 18.36 11.37
C ILE A 121 15.51 18.91 10.24
N GLU A 122 15.15 18.67 8.98
CA GLU A 122 15.86 19.20 7.82
C GLU A 122 15.80 20.74 7.77
N ALA A 123 14.63 21.33 8.02
CA ALA A 123 14.45 22.78 8.07
C ALA A 123 15.26 23.44 9.20
N MET A 124 15.32 22.80 10.37
CA MET A 124 16.14 23.26 11.50
C MET A 124 17.64 23.20 11.18
N SER A 125 18.09 22.13 10.53
CA SER A 125 19.48 21.95 10.11
C SER A 125 19.89 22.99 9.04
N PHE A 126 18.99 23.28 8.10
CA PHE A 126 19.22 24.29 7.06
C PHE A 126 19.31 25.71 7.63
N HIS A 127 18.43 26.06 8.58
CA HIS A 127 18.46 27.37 9.24
C HIS A 127 19.75 27.57 10.04
N HIS A 128 20.22 26.54 10.76
CA HIS A 128 21.47 26.57 11.50
C HIS A 128 22.70 26.74 10.58
N SER A 129 22.72 26.07 9.43
CA SER A 129 23.79 26.23 8.43
C SER A 129 23.83 27.64 7.82
N MET A 130 22.66 28.26 7.60
CA MET A 130 22.59 29.63 7.09
C MET A 130 23.03 30.68 8.11
N SER A 131 22.73 30.49 9.41
CA SER A 131 23.21 31.40 10.45
C SER A 131 24.74 31.40 10.56
N LEU A 132 25.38 30.24 10.39
CA LEU A 132 26.85 30.11 10.46
C LEU A 132 27.57 30.71 9.25
N GLN A 133 26.90 30.85 8.10
CA GLN A 133 27.47 31.48 6.89
C GLN A 133 27.36 33.01 6.90
N ASN A 134 26.48 33.59 7.71
CA ASN A 134 26.29 35.04 7.81
C ASN A 134 27.15 35.69 8.92
N GLU A 135 27.90 34.89 9.68
CA GLU A 135 28.79 35.35 10.76
C GLU A 135 30.29 35.36 10.35
N GLN A 136 30.60 35.18 9.07
CA GLN A 136 31.93 35.36 8.46
C GLN A 136 31.95 36.55 7.50
#